data_AF-A0A0B2X0M0-F1
#
_entry.id   AF-A0A0B2X0M0-F1
#
_cell.length_a   1.000
_cell.length_b   1.000
_cell.length_c   1.000
_cell.angle_alpha   90.00
_cell.angle_beta   90.00
_cell.angle_gamma   90.00
#
_symmetry.space_group_name_H-M   'P 1'
#
loop_
_entity.id
_entity.type
_entity.pdbx_description
1 polymer ?
#
loop_
_entity_poly.entity_id
_entity_poly.type
_entity_poly.pdbx_seq_one_letter_code
_entity_poly.pdbx_strand_id
1 'polypeptide(L)'
;MSSAINIARRRSLPERSIRVLVSPTPVTFAERRSVLQVLEQYGPVEVFKMTPGYHANFVSVTKEIATASRLVEYSPLTYDVPENHINTDVCVADLDDSESGNGLKSNQPCMTTAPGHPPGKRQFTLEIFPAPTYRHHFAMAGSPLYQSWPAAYREDKSFLAATLKQSLPQTMCSSGLAHWLFDVGSNNASKSGRKAERLQLKRWVPGKMQD
;
A
#
# COMPACT_ATOMS: atom_id res chain seq x y z
N MET A 1 -14.60 -19.59 -18.33
CA MET A 1 -13.34 -20.31 -18.02
C MET A 1 -12.53 -19.68 -16.87
N SER A 2 -12.71 -18.40 -16.54
CA SER A 2 -11.95 -17.68 -15.49
C SER A 2 -12.14 -18.20 -14.06
N SER A 3 -13.27 -18.83 -13.75
CA SER A 3 -13.57 -19.34 -12.40
C SER A 3 -12.68 -20.55 -12.02
N ALA A 4 -12.45 -21.48 -12.95
CA ALA A 4 -11.61 -22.66 -12.70
C ALA A 4 -10.15 -22.27 -12.44
N ILE A 5 -9.62 -21.30 -13.19
CA ILE A 5 -8.26 -20.76 -13.01
C ILE A 5 -8.11 -20.10 -11.65
N ASN A 6 -9.11 -19.33 -11.20
CA ASN A 6 -9.11 -18.69 -9.89
C ASN A 6 -9.17 -19.71 -8.74
N ILE A 7 -9.92 -20.80 -8.90
CA ILE A 7 -9.99 -21.89 -7.90
C ILE A 7 -8.63 -22.60 -7.80
N ALA A 8 -8.03 -22.96 -8.94
CA ALA A 8 -6.71 -23.58 -8.96
C ALA A 8 -5.65 -22.65 -8.34
N ARG A 9 -5.68 -21.35 -8.67
CA ARG A 9 -4.77 -20.35 -8.09
C ARG A 9 -4.94 -20.21 -6.57
N ARG A 10 -6.17 -20.26 -6.06
CA ARG A 10 -6.42 -20.21 -4.61
C ARG A 10 -5.91 -21.45 -3.88
N ARG A 11 -5.95 -22.62 -4.53
CA ARG A 11 -5.44 -23.88 -3.95
C ARG A 11 -3.93 -23.87 -3.80
N SER A 12 -3.20 -23.22 -4.71
CA SER A 12 -1.73 -23.08 -4.66
C SER A 12 -1.25 -21.86 -3.88
N LEU A 13 -2.13 -21.09 -3.23
CA LEU A 13 -1.73 -19.96 -2.38
C LEU A 13 -0.69 -20.36 -1.30
N PRO A 14 -0.89 -21.45 -0.53
CA PRO A 14 0.08 -21.85 0.50
C PRO A 14 1.50 -22.07 -0.03
N GLU A 15 1.61 -22.71 -1.19
CA GLU A 15 2.88 -23.08 -1.82
C GLU A 15 3.62 -21.88 -2.41
N ARG A 16 2.89 -20.80 -2.70
CA ARG A 16 3.40 -19.54 -3.28
C ARG A 16 3.65 -18.46 -2.24
N SER A 17 3.36 -18.76 -0.97
CA SER A 17 3.38 -17.80 0.10
C SER A 17 4.66 -17.89 0.89
N ILE A 18 5.30 -16.75 1.04
CA ILE A 18 6.55 -16.60 1.76
C ILE A 18 6.40 -15.53 2.84
N ARG A 19 7.14 -15.71 3.92
CA ARG A 19 7.32 -14.73 4.97
C ARG A 19 8.69 -14.12 4.80
N VAL A 20 8.76 -12.79 4.84
CA VAL A 20 9.98 -12.02 4.62
C VAL A 20 10.26 -11.21 5.87
N LEU A 21 11.34 -11.53 6.55
CA LEU A 21 11.85 -10.75 7.66
C LEU A 21 12.95 -9.83 7.13
N VAL A 22 12.88 -8.54 7.46
CA VAL A 22 13.82 -7.53 6.96
C VAL A 22 14.57 -6.90 8.12
N SER A 23 15.90 -6.93 8.07
CA SER A 23 16.77 -6.31 9.06
C SER A 23 17.77 -5.36 8.36
N PRO A 24 17.89 -4.08 8.75
CA PRO A 24 17.09 -3.38 9.77
C PRO A 24 15.64 -3.12 9.32
N THR A 25 14.74 -2.79 10.25
CA THR A 25 13.32 -2.56 9.95
C THR A 25 13.13 -1.43 8.92
N PRO A 26 12.46 -1.68 7.78
CA PRO A 26 12.22 -0.65 6.78
C PRO A 26 11.12 0.32 7.25
N VAL A 27 11.52 1.55 7.57
CA VAL A 27 10.64 2.60 8.11
C VAL A 27 10.09 3.48 6.99
N THR A 28 10.87 3.76 5.94
CA THR A 28 10.45 4.64 4.85
C THR A 28 9.74 3.90 3.74
N PHE A 29 8.95 4.63 2.93
CA PHE A 29 8.32 4.07 1.75
C PHE A 29 9.35 3.57 0.73
N ALA A 30 10.43 4.33 0.52
CA ALA A 30 11.51 3.96 -0.38
C ALA A 30 12.15 2.62 0.03
N GLU A 31 12.49 2.47 1.31
CA GLU A 31 13.05 1.21 1.85
C GLU A 31 12.10 0.02 1.61
N ARG A 32 10.81 0.19 1.92
CA ARG A 32 9.81 -0.86 1.67
C ARG A 32 9.65 -1.18 0.18
N ARG A 33 9.72 -0.16 -0.69
CA ARG A 33 9.64 -0.36 -2.14
C ARG A 33 10.87 -1.11 -2.66
N SER A 34 12.05 -0.83 -2.08
CA SER A 34 13.27 -1.55 -2.40
C SER A 34 13.20 -3.03 -1.99
N VAL A 35 12.65 -3.37 -0.82
CA VAL A 35 12.37 -4.78 -0.45
C VAL A 35 11.52 -5.46 -1.54
N LEU A 36 10.42 -4.82 -1.94
CA LEU A 36 9.55 -5.37 -2.97
C LEU A 36 10.27 -5.50 -4.32
N GLN A 37 11.10 -4.52 -4.69
CA GLN A 37 11.86 -4.54 -5.93
C GLN A 37 12.85 -5.72 -5.97
N VAL A 38 13.52 -6.01 -4.84
CA VAL A 38 14.41 -7.17 -4.71
C VAL A 38 13.64 -8.47 -4.92
N LEU A 39 12.46 -8.60 -4.31
CA LEU A 39 11.60 -9.79 -4.52
C LEU A 39 11.13 -9.90 -5.98
N GLU A 40 10.79 -8.76 -6.61
CA GLU A 40 10.35 -8.69 -8.01
C GLU A 40 11.43 -9.12 -9.01
N GLN A 41 12.72 -9.04 -8.66
CA GLN A 41 13.83 -9.54 -9.50
C GLN A 41 13.76 -11.06 -9.74
N TYR A 42 13.22 -11.82 -8.78
CA TYR A 42 13.08 -13.27 -8.88
C TYR A 42 11.77 -13.69 -9.57
N GLY A 43 10.80 -12.78 -9.62
CA GLY A 43 9.54 -12.98 -10.33
C GLY A 43 8.42 -12.07 -9.83
N PRO A 44 7.31 -12.00 -10.57
CA PRO A 44 6.21 -11.11 -10.23
C PRO A 44 5.57 -11.48 -8.88
N VAL A 45 5.34 -10.46 -8.06
CA VAL A 45 4.70 -10.56 -6.75
C VAL A 45 3.23 -10.13 -6.88
N GLU A 46 2.30 -10.97 -6.42
CA GLU A 46 0.87 -10.64 -6.42
C GLU A 46 0.46 -9.83 -5.18
N VAL A 47 1.05 -10.15 -4.03
CA VAL A 47 0.74 -9.51 -2.75
C VAL A 47 2.02 -9.27 -1.98
N PHE A 48 2.15 -8.07 -1.40
CA PHE A 48 3.18 -7.74 -0.43
C PHE A 48 2.54 -6.94 0.70
N LYS A 49 2.52 -7.51 1.91
CA LYS A 49 1.81 -6.92 3.05
C LYS A 49 2.60 -7.07 4.34
N MET A 50 2.67 -6.01 5.12
CA MET A 50 3.22 -6.04 6.48
C MET A 50 2.29 -6.81 7.43
N THR A 51 2.85 -7.66 8.28
CA THR A 51 2.12 -8.39 9.31
C THR A 51 1.71 -7.43 10.44
N PRO A 52 0.45 -7.44 10.91
CA PRO A 52 0.04 -6.59 12.02
C PRO A 52 0.88 -6.89 13.27
N GLY A 53 1.37 -5.83 13.94
CA GLY A 53 2.19 -5.95 15.15
C GLY A 53 3.69 -6.18 14.93
N TYR A 54 4.15 -6.37 13.69
CA TYR A 54 5.57 -6.61 13.39
C TYR A 54 6.03 -5.79 12.19
N HIS A 55 6.78 -4.72 12.42
CA HIS A 55 7.18 -3.75 11.38
C HIS A 55 8.27 -4.27 10.42
N ALA A 56 9.03 -5.29 10.83
CA ALA A 56 10.08 -5.94 10.03
C ALA A 56 9.60 -7.19 9.29
N ASN A 57 8.32 -7.56 9.42
CA ASN A 57 7.83 -8.86 9.00
C ASN A 57 6.71 -8.72 7.97
N PHE A 58 6.94 -9.25 6.79
CA PHE A 58 6.06 -9.15 5.65
C PHE A 58 5.60 -10.54 5.21
N VAL A 59 4.39 -10.60 4.68
CA VAL A 59 3.86 -11.76 3.97
C VAL A 59 3.77 -11.37 2.51
N SER A 60 4.39 -12.18 1.67
CA SER A 60 4.35 -12.02 0.23
C SER A 60 3.82 -13.26 -0.46
N VAL A 61 3.10 -13.06 -1.55
CA VAL A 61 2.59 -14.13 -2.40
C VAL A 61 3.15 -13.91 -3.81
N THR A 62 3.97 -14.83 -4.29
CA THR A 62 4.54 -14.79 -5.64
C THR A 62 3.51 -15.25 -6.67
N LYS A 63 3.70 -14.91 -7.96
CA LYS A 63 2.85 -15.40 -9.06
C LYS A 63 3.03 -16.90 -9.35
N GLU A 64 4.17 -17.46 -9.00
CA GLU A 64 4.57 -18.84 -9.34
C GLU A 64 5.16 -19.55 -8.12
N ILE A 65 4.90 -20.87 -8.02
CA ILE A 65 5.40 -21.72 -6.91
C ILE A 65 6.93 -21.84 -6.98
N ALA A 66 7.47 -21.95 -8.20
CA ALA A 66 8.91 -22.05 -8.44
C ALA A 66 9.66 -20.82 -7.90
N THR A 67 9.10 -19.62 -8.08
CA THR A 67 9.69 -18.38 -7.54
C THR A 67 9.74 -18.37 -6.02
N ALA A 68 8.66 -18.81 -5.35
CA ALA A 68 8.65 -18.90 -3.89
C ALA A 68 9.70 -19.88 -3.37
N SER A 69 9.82 -21.04 -4.02
CA SER A 69 10.82 -22.06 -3.64
C SER A 69 12.25 -21.55 -3.82
N ARG A 70 12.53 -20.88 -4.95
CA ARG A 70 13.84 -20.25 -5.20
C ARG A 70 14.17 -19.16 -4.20
N LEU A 71 13.21 -18.28 -3.86
CA LEU A 71 13.43 -17.21 -2.89
C LEU A 71 13.77 -17.75 -1.49
N VAL A 72 13.18 -18.89 -1.11
CA VAL A 72 13.54 -19.58 0.13
C VAL A 72 14.93 -20.20 0.04
N GLU A 73 15.28 -20.80 -1.09
CA GLU A 73 16.60 -21.42 -1.33
C GLU A 73 17.74 -20.40 -1.34
N TYR A 74 17.53 -19.22 -1.95
CA TYR A 74 18.52 -18.14 -1.99
C TYR A 74 18.55 -17.28 -0.73
N SER A 75 17.71 -17.57 0.26
CA SER A 75 17.70 -16.85 1.53
C SER A 75 18.99 -17.12 2.32
N PRO A 76 19.61 -16.10 2.95
CA PRO A 76 19.19 -14.70 3.04
C PRO A 76 19.67 -13.83 1.86
N LEU A 77 18.84 -12.87 1.46
CA LEU A 77 19.18 -11.89 0.40
C LEU A 77 19.68 -10.59 1.00
N THR A 78 20.70 -9.99 0.43
CA THR A 78 21.24 -8.69 0.89
C THR A 78 21.14 -7.66 -0.22
N TYR A 79 20.71 -6.45 0.11
CA TYR A 79 20.62 -5.35 -0.84
C TYR A 79 20.95 -4.00 -0.20
N ASP A 80 21.43 -3.08 -1.02
CA ASP A 80 21.78 -1.73 -0.60
C ASP A 80 20.73 -0.73 -1.09
N VAL A 81 20.26 0.14 -0.18
CA VAL A 81 19.41 1.29 -0.51
C VAL A 81 20.30 2.54 -0.52
N PRO A 82 20.30 3.33 -1.61
CA PRO A 82 20.96 4.63 -1.61
C PRO A 82 20.24 5.57 -0.64
N GLU A 83 20.96 6.10 0.33
CA GLU A 83 20.43 7.10 1.25
C GLU A 83 20.40 8.45 0.54
N ASN A 84 19.19 8.92 0.17
CA ASN A 84 19.02 10.28 -0.33
C ASN A 84 19.16 11.24 0.85
N HIS A 85 20.37 11.75 1.06
CA HIS A 85 20.58 12.92 1.91
C HIS A 85 19.87 14.10 1.26
N ILE A 86 18.74 14.54 1.83
CA ILE A 86 18.19 15.85 1.51
C ILE A 86 19.17 16.85 2.11
N ASN A 87 20.15 17.29 1.33
CA ASN A 87 20.83 18.54 1.62
C ASN A 87 19.76 19.63 1.51
N THR A 88 19.19 20.04 2.64
CA THR A 88 18.49 21.31 2.78
C THR A 88 19.53 22.44 2.67
N ASP A 89 20.15 22.56 1.51
CA ASP A 89 20.72 23.82 1.07
C ASP A 89 19.61 24.49 0.27
N VAL A 90 18.68 25.09 1.01
CA VAL A 90 17.63 25.92 0.44
C VAL A 90 18.34 27.16 -0.08
N CYS A 91 18.85 27.10 -1.32
CA CYS A 91 19.11 28.30 -2.09
C CYS A 91 17.76 28.99 -2.26
N VAL A 92 17.49 29.94 -1.38
CA VAL A 92 16.44 30.94 -1.57
C VAL A 92 16.81 31.63 -2.88
N ALA A 93 16.17 31.23 -3.98
CA ALA A 93 16.28 31.95 -5.23
C ALA A 93 15.58 33.28 -5.02
N ASP A 94 16.38 34.33 -4.87
CA ASP A 94 15.98 35.71 -4.96
C ASP A 94 15.29 35.89 -6.33
N LEU A 95 13.99 36.20 -6.30
CA LEU A 95 13.22 36.56 -7.49
C LEU A 95 13.55 38.02 -7.81
N ASP A 96 14.66 38.25 -8.52
CA ASP A 96 14.92 39.53 -9.16
C ASP A 96 14.51 39.45 -10.64
N ASP A 97 13.58 40.33 -10.98
CA ASP A 97 12.95 40.50 -12.29
C ASP A 97 13.80 41.46 -13.11
N SER A 98 14.42 41.02 -14.21
CA SER A 98 14.88 41.90 -15.30
C SER A 98 15.30 41.15 -16.56
N GLU A 99 14.63 41.47 -17.67
CA GLU A 99 15.01 41.16 -19.05
C GLU A 99 16.40 41.75 -19.39
N SER A 100 17.32 40.96 -19.98
CA SER A 100 18.21 41.39 -21.08
C SER A 100 19.14 40.28 -21.55
N GLY A 101 19.43 40.26 -22.85
CA GLY A 101 20.18 39.21 -23.53
C GLY A 101 21.72 39.31 -23.50
N ASN A 102 22.32 38.28 -24.10
CA ASN A 102 23.73 38.04 -24.44
C ASN A 102 24.74 37.77 -23.31
N GLY A 103 25.47 36.65 -23.46
CA GLY A 103 26.84 36.55 -22.94
C GLY A 103 27.27 35.15 -22.52
N LEU A 104 27.95 34.43 -23.42
CA LEU A 104 28.89 33.38 -23.03
C LEU A 104 29.94 33.97 -22.07
N LYS A 105 30.15 33.36 -20.90
CA LYS A 105 31.48 33.05 -20.32
C LYS A 105 31.40 32.28 -19.01
N SER A 106 32.13 31.16 -19.01
CA SER A 106 32.64 30.42 -17.88
C SER A 106 33.19 31.33 -16.77
N ASN A 107 32.93 30.99 -15.51
CA ASN A 107 33.86 31.20 -14.40
C ASN A 107 33.58 30.19 -13.28
N GLN A 108 34.41 29.15 -13.26
CA GLN A 108 34.69 28.31 -12.11
C GLN A 108 35.61 29.07 -11.13
N PRO A 109 35.42 28.89 -9.81
CA PRO A 109 36.56 28.57 -8.94
C PRO A 109 36.20 27.42 -7.97
N CYS A 110 36.89 26.29 -8.00
CA CYS A 110 38.17 25.99 -7.32
C CYS A 110 38.03 25.63 -5.82
N MET A 111 37.87 24.32 -5.59
CA MET A 111 38.25 23.46 -4.47
C MET A 111 38.62 24.08 -3.11
N THR A 112 37.93 23.63 -2.06
CA THR A 112 38.57 23.34 -0.77
C THR A 112 38.09 21.96 -0.29
N THR A 113 39.08 21.16 0.04
CA THR A 113 39.08 19.72 0.35
C THR A 113 38.26 19.35 1.59
N ALA A 114 37.42 18.31 1.46
CA ALA A 114 37.22 17.30 2.49
C ALA A 114 37.05 15.93 1.80
N PRO A 115 37.97 14.96 2.02
CA PRO A 115 37.88 13.64 1.42
C PRO A 115 36.92 12.75 2.21
N GLY A 116 36.00 12.10 1.51
CA GLY A 116 35.42 10.84 1.94
C GLY A 116 34.20 10.91 2.85
N HIS A 117 33.01 10.99 2.24
CA HIS A 117 31.94 10.07 2.60
C HIS A 117 31.30 9.58 1.30
N PRO A 118 31.37 8.27 0.96
CA PRO A 118 30.48 7.74 -0.06
C PRO A 118 29.04 8.05 0.38
N PRO A 119 28.09 8.29 -0.55
CA PRO A 119 26.68 8.38 -0.18
C PRO A 119 26.37 7.17 0.70
N GLY A 120 25.84 7.42 1.91
CA GLY A 120 25.53 6.37 2.87
C GLY A 120 24.73 5.29 2.16
N LYS A 121 25.25 4.07 2.12
CA LYS A 121 24.51 2.92 1.60
C LYS A 121 23.94 2.20 2.81
N ARG A 122 22.62 2.19 2.91
CA ARG A 122 21.95 1.44 3.97
C ARG A 122 21.71 0.03 3.47
N GLN A 123 22.44 -0.92 4.03
CA GLN A 123 22.30 -2.32 3.69
C GLN A 123 21.16 -2.97 4.48
N PHE A 124 20.42 -3.84 3.82
CA PHE A 124 19.32 -4.61 4.38
C PHE A 124 19.46 -6.08 4.03
N THR A 125 19.10 -6.93 4.97
CA THR A 125 19.08 -8.39 4.83
C THR A 125 17.62 -8.86 4.89
N LEU A 126 17.20 -9.65 3.90
CA LEU A 126 15.92 -10.35 3.87
C LEU A 126 16.14 -11.81 4.22
N GLU A 127 15.52 -12.26 5.30
CA GLU A 127 15.38 -13.68 5.58
C GLU A 127 14.00 -14.13 5.09
N ILE A 128 14.00 -15.13 4.20
CA ILE A 128 12.79 -15.59 3.53
C ILE A 128 12.49 -17.01 3.98
N PHE A 129 11.26 -17.20 4.47
CA PHE A 129 10.77 -18.47 4.96
C PHE A 129 9.50 -18.89 4.22
N PRO A 130 9.25 -20.18 4.05
CA PRO A 130 7.99 -20.65 3.51
C PRO A 130 6.84 -20.32 4.50
N ALA A 131 5.70 -19.89 3.98
CA ALA A 131 4.51 -19.55 4.78
C ALA A 131 3.25 -20.35 4.38
N PRO A 132 3.31 -21.70 4.31
CA PRO A 132 2.17 -22.51 3.86
C PRO A 132 1.00 -22.49 4.84
N THR A 133 1.27 -22.23 6.12
CA THR A 133 0.24 -22.18 7.17
C THR A 133 -0.43 -20.81 7.31
N TYR A 134 -0.04 -19.82 6.49
CA TYR A 134 -0.64 -18.50 6.56
C TYR A 134 -2.12 -18.57 6.19
N ARG A 135 -2.97 -18.05 7.08
CA ARG A 135 -4.43 -18.13 6.94
C ARG A 135 -4.94 -17.05 5.98
N HIS A 136 -4.70 -17.23 4.68
CA HIS A 136 -5.08 -16.29 3.61
C HIS A 136 -6.55 -15.88 3.69
N HIS A 137 -7.46 -16.83 3.93
CA HIS A 137 -8.89 -16.57 4.05
C HIS A 137 -9.20 -15.49 5.11
N PHE A 138 -8.61 -15.61 6.30
CA PHE A 138 -8.85 -14.66 7.41
C PHE A 138 -8.17 -13.31 7.13
N ALA A 139 -6.97 -13.33 6.56
CA ALA A 139 -6.26 -12.11 6.19
C ALA A 139 -6.99 -11.31 5.09
N MET A 140 -7.70 -11.99 4.19
CA MET A 140 -8.49 -11.36 3.14
C MET A 140 -9.88 -10.93 3.62
N ALA A 141 -10.50 -11.66 4.56
CA ALA A 141 -11.85 -11.35 5.05
C ALA A 141 -11.97 -9.95 5.69
N GLY A 142 -10.90 -9.45 6.30
CA GLY A 142 -10.84 -8.09 6.85
C GLY A 142 -10.52 -7.00 5.81
N SER A 143 -10.22 -7.36 4.55
CA SER A 143 -9.94 -6.39 3.50
C SER A 143 -11.25 -5.78 3.00
N PRO A 144 -11.36 -4.44 2.91
CA PRO A 144 -12.53 -3.78 2.34
C PRO A 144 -12.76 -4.18 0.86
N LEU A 145 -11.71 -4.65 0.18
CA LEU A 145 -11.78 -5.13 -1.21
C LEU A 145 -12.36 -6.54 -1.36
N TYR A 146 -12.38 -7.34 -0.28
CA TYR A 146 -12.90 -8.71 -0.32
C TYR A 146 -14.39 -8.78 0.01
N GLN A 147 -14.93 -7.74 0.62
CA GLN A 147 -16.35 -7.64 0.90
C GLN A 147 -17.11 -7.36 -0.40
N SER A 148 -18.31 -7.93 -0.52
CA SER A 148 -19.23 -7.47 -1.54
C SER A 148 -19.53 -5.99 -1.32
N TRP A 149 -19.57 -5.21 -2.40
CA TRP A 149 -20.11 -3.85 -2.35
C TRP A 149 -21.43 -3.84 -1.55
N PRO A 150 -21.60 -2.91 -0.58
CA PRO A 150 -22.79 -2.85 0.25
C PRO A 150 -24.07 -2.91 -0.58
N ALA A 151 -25.08 -3.65 -0.11
CA ALA A 151 -26.33 -3.86 -0.86
C ALA A 151 -27.00 -2.54 -1.26
N ALA A 152 -26.88 -1.51 -0.42
CA ALA A 152 -27.37 -0.16 -0.66
C ALA A 152 -26.85 0.47 -1.98
N TYR A 153 -25.63 0.11 -2.42
CA TYR A 153 -25.10 0.55 -3.72
C TYR A 153 -25.87 -0.03 -4.91
N ARG A 154 -26.42 -1.25 -4.77
CA ARG A 154 -27.21 -1.87 -5.85
C ARG A 154 -28.59 -1.25 -5.98
N GLU A 155 -29.07 -0.64 -4.91
CA GLU A 155 -30.40 -0.03 -4.81
C GLU A 155 -30.38 1.46 -5.20
N ASP A 156 -29.19 2.06 -5.32
CA ASP A 156 -29.03 3.46 -5.70
C ASP A 156 -29.44 3.70 -7.18
N LYS A 157 -30.53 4.45 -7.34
CA LYS A 157 -31.10 4.90 -8.62
C LYS A 157 -30.90 6.39 -8.86
N SER A 158 -29.95 7.02 -8.16
CA SER A 158 -29.68 8.45 -8.32
C SER A 158 -29.31 8.79 -9.77
N PHE A 159 -29.71 9.99 -10.20
CA PHE A 159 -29.42 10.49 -11.54
C PHE A 159 -27.91 10.50 -11.81
N LEU A 160 -27.11 10.94 -10.82
CA LEU A 160 -25.65 10.98 -10.92
C LEU A 160 -25.06 9.57 -11.12
N ALA A 161 -25.54 8.57 -10.39
CA ALA A 161 -25.08 7.20 -10.58
C ALA A 161 -25.44 6.65 -11.96
N ALA A 162 -26.62 6.98 -12.49
CA ALA A 162 -27.03 6.61 -13.84
C ALA A 162 -26.14 7.28 -14.91
N THR A 163 -25.88 8.58 -14.78
CA THR A 163 -25.01 9.33 -15.69
C THR A 163 -23.58 8.80 -15.67
N LEU A 164 -23.01 8.53 -14.48
CA LEU A 164 -21.64 8.00 -14.36
C LEU A 164 -21.53 6.59 -14.94
N LYS A 165 -22.55 5.73 -14.76
CA LYS A 165 -22.55 4.39 -15.39
C LYS A 165 -22.46 4.44 -16.90
N GLN A 166 -22.97 5.50 -17.54
CA GLN A 166 -22.93 5.65 -19.00
C GLN A 166 -21.53 6.06 -19.51
N SER A 167 -20.74 6.77 -18.71
CA SER A 167 -19.40 7.24 -19.11
C SER A 167 -18.26 6.33 -18.65
N LEU A 168 -18.50 5.44 -17.69
CA LEU A 168 -17.46 4.59 -17.11
C LEU A 168 -17.18 3.33 -17.95
N PRO A 169 -15.91 2.95 -18.14
CA PRO A 169 -15.55 1.68 -18.77
C PRO A 169 -15.94 0.51 -17.86
N GLN A 170 -16.40 -0.60 -18.45
CA GLN A 170 -16.89 -1.77 -17.74
C GLN A 170 -15.75 -2.60 -17.12
N THR A 171 -15.16 -2.04 -16.07
CA THR A 171 -14.07 -2.62 -15.29
C THR A 171 -14.56 -3.05 -13.90
N MET A 172 -13.75 -3.81 -13.17
CA MET A 172 -14.07 -4.25 -11.79
C MET A 172 -14.38 -3.06 -10.84
N CYS A 173 -13.85 -1.87 -11.13
CA CYS A 173 -14.05 -0.67 -10.31
C CYS A 173 -15.25 0.18 -10.76
N SER A 174 -15.85 -0.10 -11.93
CA SER A 174 -16.92 0.75 -12.50
C SER A 174 -18.12 0.85 -11.57
N SER A 175 -18.48 -0.25 -10.90
CA SER A 175 -19.55 -0.27 -9.91
C SER A 175 -19.27 0.62 -8.72
N GLY A 176 -18.02 0.72 -8.23
CA GLY A 176 -17.69 1.62 -7.13
C GLY A 176 -17.70 3.08 -7.57
N LEU A 177 -17.10 3.36 -8.72
CA LEU A 177 -16.97 4.71 -9.28
C LEU A 177 -18.32 5.31 -9.68
N ALA A 178 -19.25 4.49 -10.17
CA ALA A 178 -20.61 4.91 -10.48
C ALA A 178 -21.33 5.50 -9.25
N HIS A 179 -21.01 5.00 -8.05
CA HIS A 179 -21.68 5.38 -6.82
C HIS A 179 -20.76 6.18 -5.88
N TRP A 180 -19.83 6.93 -6.43
CA TRP A 180 -18.82 7.65 -5.65
C TRP A 180 -19.42 8.67 -4.66
N LEU A 181 -20.60 9.26 -4.97
CA LEU A 181 -21.31 10.19 -4.09
C LEU A 181 -22.29 9.50 -3.12
N PHE A 182 -22.36 8.17 -3.12
CA PHE A 182 -23.34 7.46 -2.30
C PHE A 182 -22.85 7.37 -0.85
N ASP A 183 -23.57 8.08 0.04
CA ASP A 183 -23.32 7.97 1.48
C ASP A 183 -23.93 6.69 2.05
N VAL A 184 -23.08 5.68 2.23
CA VAL A 184 -23.42 4.39 2.84
C VAL A 184 -23.88 4.55 4.30
N GLY A 185 -23.45 5.61 4.98
CA GLY A 185 -23.79 5.89 6.38
C GLY A 185 -25.22 6.39 6.57
N SER A 186 -25.73 7.18 5.62
CA SER A 186 -27.05 7.80 5.70
C SER A 186 -28.20 6.79 5.56
N ASN A 187 -28.08 5.82 4.63
CA ASN A 187 -29.14 4.82 4.38
C ASN A 187 -29.10 3.59 5.31
N ASN A 188 -27.95 3.27 5.93
CA ASN A 188 -27.82 2.15 6.87
C ASN A 188 -28.17 2.49 8.33
N ALA A 189 -28.55 3.74 8.61
CA ALA A 189 -29.00 4.19 9.93
C ALA A 189 -30.27 3.48 10.43
N SER A 190 -30.95 2.69 9.59
CA SER A 190 -32.24 2.09 9.92
C SER A 190 -32.19 0.88 10.87
N LYS A 191 -31.04 0.22 11.12
CA LYS A 191 -30.96 -0.87 12.13
C LYS A 191 -29.73 -0.87 13.06
N SER A 192 -28.54 -0.50 12.60
CA SER A 192 -27.33 -0.42 13.45
C SER A 192 -27.13 0.98 14.05
N GLY A 193 -27.44 2.02 13.26
CA GLY A 193 -27.33 3.43 13.64
C GLY A 193 -28.09 3.75 14.91
N ARG A 194 -29.35 3.31 15.03
CA ARG A 194 -30.16 3.53 16.24
C ARG A 194 -29.51 3.04 17.53
N LYS A 195 -28.78 1.92 17.51
CA LYS A 195 -28.16 1.35 18.72
C LYS A 195 -26.90 2.13 19.11
N ALA A 196 -26.09 2.51 18.12
CA ALA A 196 -24.92 3.37 18.33
C ALA A 196 -25.33 4.78 18.76
N GLU A 197 -26.36 5.35 18.13
CA GLU A 197 -26.95 6.64 18.47
C GLU A 197 -27.58 6.63 19.86
N ARG A 198 -28.30 5.56 20.25
CA ARG A 198 -28.79 5.40 21.65
C ARG A 198 -27.65 5.37 22.66
N LEU A 199 -26.55 4.69 22.35
CA LEU A 199 -25.39 4.59 23.23
C LEU A 199 -24.64 5.91 23.34
N GLN A 200 -24.55 6.66 22.23
CA GLN A 200 -24.08 8.04 22.25
C GLN A 200 -25.01 8.87 23.12
N LEU A 201 -26.31 8.97 22.80
CA LEU A 201 -27.28 9.76 23.58
C LEU A 201 -27.27 9.44 25.09
N LYS A 202 -27.13 8.16 25.47
CA LYS A 202 -27.05 7.72 26.87
C LYS A 202 -25.79 8.22 27.60
N ARG A 203 -24.72 8.55 26.88
CA ARG A 203 -23.53 9.23 27.43
C ARG A 203 -23.73 10.74 27.63
N TRP A 204 -24.68 11.35 26.91
CA TRP A 204 -25.00 12.79 27.02
C TRP A 204 -26.08 13.08 28.08
N VAL A 205 -26.81 12.07 28.55
CA VAL A 205 -27.79 12.24 29.63
C VAL A 205 -27.08 12.17 30.99
N PRO A 206 -27.08 13.25 31.79
CA PRO A 206 -26.49 13.23 33.13
C PRO A 206 -27.18 12.18 34.01
N GLY A 207 -26.40 11.37 34.71
CA GLY A 207 -26.82 10.13 35.39
C GLY A 207 -27.81 10.25 36.55
N LYS A 208 -28.45 11.40 36.76
CA LYS A 208 -29.38 11.69 37.88
C LYS A 208 -30.86 11.62 37.47
N MET A 209 -31.17 11.00 36.33
CA MET A 209 -32.54 10.95 35.77
C MET A 209 -32.98 9.50 35.48
N GLN A 210 -32.48 8.53 36.26
CA GLN A 210 -32.96 7.16 36.28
C GLN A 210 -33.56 6.90 37.68
N ASP A 211 -34.80 7.34 37.87
CA ASP A 211 -35.71 6.88 38.92
C ASP A 211 -36.96 6.30 38.24
#